data_AF-A0A3N0CC83-F1
#
_entry.id   AF-A0A3N0CC83-F1
#
_cell.length_a   1.000
_cell.length_b   1.000
_cell.length_c   1.000
_cell.angle_alpha   90.00
_cell.angle_beta   90.00
_cell.angle_gamma   90.00
#
_symmetry.space_group_name_H-M   'P 1'
#
loop_
_entity.id
_entity.type
_entity.pdbx_description
1 polymer ?
#
loop_
_entity_poly.entity_id
_entity_poly.type
_entity_poly.pdbx_seq_one_letter_code
_entity_poly.pdbx_strand_id
1 'polypeptide(L)'
;MRTKRLAIAACALACAAFAAGCGSDEPASLRADAPVFQGLDGKVVAEVLANPDASRKIAEEETDSARDSMAQGIVINFVTCREVAAAYRSWLTTGVRPELAPVPAVRSPQEPSYTDARGIREHLVARILSGDPSQLRAYLEGPSSCGHWIPAVPGDVSGPTIEDSLKEVQ
;
A
#
# COMPACT_ATOMS: atom_id res chain seq x y z
N MET A 1 -70.06 37.23 -3.86
CA MET A 1 -71.06 36.13 -3.82
C MET A 1 -70.39 34.87 -3.29
N ARG A 2 -71.07 34.19 -2.36
CA ARG A 2 -70.72 32.88 -1.76
C ARG A 2 -70.63 31.82 -2.89
N THR A 3 -69.69 30.87 -2.84
CA THR A 3 -69.98 29.56 -2.24
C THR A 3 -68.73 28.82 -1.74
N LYS A 4 -68.83 28.31 -0.50
CA LYS A 4 -67.98 27.32 0.15
C LYS A 4 -68.17 25.94 -0.48
N ARG A 5 -67.12 25.09 -0.52
CA ARG A 5 -67.21 23.64 -0.22
C ARG A 5 -65.91 23.13 0.41
N LEU A 6 -66.05 22.68 1.66
CA LEU A 6 -65.15 21.76 2.38
C LEU A 6 -65.58 20.32 2.08
N ALA A 7 -64.62 19.40 1.96
CA ALA A 7 -64.71 17.96 2.26
C ALA A 7 -63.25 17.43 2.23
N ILE A 8 -62.58 17.16 3.34
CA ILE A 8 -62.67 16.01 4.27
C ILE A 8 -62.29 14.66 3.64
N ALA A 9 -61.15 14.16 4.12
CA ALA A 9 -60.72 12.78 4.38
C ALA A 9 -60.48 11.80 3.22
N ALA A 10 -59.23 11.33 3.12
CA ALA A 10 -58.91 9.90 3.27
C ALA A 10 -57.45 9.74 3.68
N CYS A 11 -57.24 9.30 4.92
CA CYS A 11 -55.98 8.76 5.41
C CYS A 11 -55.85 7.34 4.83
N ALA A 12 -54.83 7.09 4.00
CA ALA A 12 -54.41 5.74 3.64
C ALA A 12 -52.89 5.66 3.78
N LEU A 13 -52.49 5.21 4.98
CA LEU A 13 -51.18 4.61 5.23
C LEU A 13 -50.96 3.48 4.21
N ALA A 14 -49.97 3.63 3.35
CA ALA A 14 -49.37 2.51 2.62
C ALA A 14 -47.86 2.53 2.90
N CYS A 15 -47.49 2.00 4.06
CA CYS A 15 -46.15 1.49 4.32
C CYS A 15 -45.90 0.30 3.40
N ALA A 16 -45.32 0.53 2.22
CA ALA A 16 -44.76 -0.53 1.39
C ALA A 16 -43.25 -0.61 1.64
N ALA A 17 -42.91 -1.48 2.59
CA ALA A 17 -41.67 -2.23 2.78
C ALA A 17 -40.38 -1.67 2.12
N PHE A 18 -39.48 -1.21 2.98
CA PHE A 18 -38.04 -1.29 2.76
C PHE A 18 -37.66 -2.73 2.41
N ALA A 19 -37.50 -3.04 1.13
CA ALA A 19 -36.62 -4.12 0.72
C ALA A 19 -35.18 -3.58 0.69
N ALA A 20 -34.66 -3.30 1.89
CA ALA A 20 -33.23 -3.20 2.12
C ALA A 20 -32.64 -4.59 1.86
N GLY A 21 -32.20 -4.79 0.63
CA GLY A 21 -31.54 -6.00 0.16
C GLY A 21 -30.46 -5.68 -0.85
N CYS A 22 -29.85 -4.49 -0.77
CA CYS A 22 -28.50 -4.29 -1.29
C CYS A 22 -27.56 -5.04 -0.35
N GLY A 23 -27.47 -6.36 -0.52
CA GLY A 23 -26.30 -7.11 -0.12
C GLY A 23 -25.16 -6.62 -1.00
N SER A 24 -24.58 -5.47 -0.65
CA SER A 24 -23.23 -5.17 -1.05
C SER A 24 -22.39 -6.19 -0.31
N ASP A 25 -22.18 -7.34 -0.95
CA ASP A 25 -21.07 -8.24 -0.63
C ASP A 25 -19.81 -7.38 -0.83
N GLU A 26 -19.43 -6.63 0.21
CA GLU A 26 -18.14 -5.97 0.22
C GLU A 26 -17.12 -7.09 0.01
N PRO A 27 -16.24 -6.97 -0.99
CA PRO A 27 -15.20 -7.96 -1.20
C PRO A 27 -14.48 -8.14 0.13
N ALA A 28 -14.38 -9.40 0.57
CA ALA A 28 -13.84 -9.72 1.88
C ALA A 28 -12.47 -9.03 2.04
N SER A 29 -12.39 -8.10 2.98
CA SER A 29 -11.16 -7.35 3.23
C SER A 29 -10.02 -8.32 3.57
N LEU A 30 -8.87 -8.14 2.90
CA LEU A 30 -7.66 -8.89 3.19
C LEU A 30 -7.25 -8.68 4.65
N ARG A 31 -7.00 -9.79 5.35
CA ARG A 31 -6.60 -9.79 6.76
C ARG A 31 -5.11 -10.06 6.88
N ALA A 32 -4.48 -9.54 7.94
CA ALA A 32 -3.05 -9.72 8.17
C ALA A 32 -2.61 -11.18 8.37
N ASP A 33 -3.54 -12.06 8.74
CA ASP A 33 -3.33 -13.51 8.90
C ASP A 33 -3.63 -14.32 7.62
N ALA A 34 -3.93 -13.67 6.50
CA ALA A 34 -4.22 -14.34 5.24
C ALA A 34 -3.01 -15.17 4.73
N PRO A 35 -3.24 -16.33 4.08
CA PRO A 35 -2.16 -17.20 3.59
C PRO A 35 -1.13 -16.51 2.68
N VAL A 36 -1.56 -15.51 1.91
CA VAL A 36 -0.70 -14.68 1.04
C VAL A 36 0.46 -14.01 1.80
N PHE A 37 0.31 -13.73 3.09
CA PHE A 37 1.34 -13.05 3.88
C PHE A 37 2.26 -13.99 4.67
N GLN A 38 2.10 -15.31 4.55
CA GLN A 38 2.92 -16.25 5.30
C GLN A 38 4.42 -16.11 4.97
N GLY A 39 5.22 -15.82 5.99
CA GLY A 39 6.67 -15.56 5.87
C GLY A 39 7.04 -14.07 5.96
N LEU A 40 6.06 -13.17 5.82
CA LEU A 40 6.26 -11.73 6.00
C LEU A 40 6.05 -11.31 7.47
N ASP A 41 6.63 -10.18 7.85
CA ASP A 41 6.44 -9.60 9.17
C ASP A 41 5.00 -9.09 9.33
N GLY A 42 4.25 -9.71 10.24
CA GLY A 42 2.84 -9.37 10.49
C GLY A 42 2.59 -7.91 10.90
N LYS A 43 3.59 -7.22 11.48
CA LYS A 43 3.46 -5.78 11.79
C LYS A 43 3.49 -4.94 10.53
N VAL A 44 4.36 -5.26 9.58
CA VAL A 44 4.43 -4.55 8.29
C VAL A 44 3.19 -4.87 7.46
N VAL A 45 2.70 -6.11 7.50
CA VAL A 45 1.43 -6.48 6.86
C VAL A 45 0.28 -5.66 7.43
N ALA A 46 0.13 -5.60 8.76
CA ALA A 46 -0.91 -4.81 9.40
C ALA A 46 -0.81 -3.31 9.08
N GLU A 47 0.41 -2.78 9.03
CA GLU A 47 0.68 -1.40 8.63
C GLU A 47 0.23 -1.12 7.19
N VAL A 48 0.59 -2.01 6.25
CA VAL A 48 0.22 -1.88 4.84
C VAL A 48 -1.31 -1.92 4.67
N LEU A 49 -1.98 -2.85 5.35
CA LEU A 49 -3.45 -2.93 5.30
C LEU A 49 -4.16 -1.73 5.96
N ALA A 50 -3.46 -1.02 6.85
CA ALA A 50 -3.93 0.23 7.46
C ALA A 50 -3.55 1.49 6.67
N ASN A 51 -2.66 1.39 5.66
CA ASN A 51 -2.23 2.52 4.86
C ASN A 51 -3.27 2.79 3.74
N PRO A 52 -3.89 3.99 3.69
CA PRO A 52 -5.00 4.26 2.77
C PRO A 52 -4.59 4.21 1.30
N ASP A 53 -3.35 4.56 0.96
CA ASP A 53 -2.86 4.49 -0.42
C ASP A 53 -2.58 3.05 -0.85
N ALA A 54 -2.04 2.23 0.04
CA ALA A 54 -1.87 0.80 -0.19
C ALA A 54 -3.22 0.11 -0.35
N SER A 55 -4.15 0.32 0.59
CA SER A 55 -5.47 -0.32 0.56
C SER A 55 -6.26 0.08 -0.68
N ARG A 56 -6.15 1.34 -1.14
CA ARG A 56 -6.76 1.78 -2.40
C ARG A 56 -6.17 1.03 -3.60
N LYS A 57 -4.84 0.97 -3.73
CA LYS A 57 -4.17 0.24 -4.83
C LYS A 57 -4.54 -1.24 -4.86
N ILE A 58 -4.64 -1.88 -3.69
CA ILE A 58 -5.08 -3.27 -3.59
C ILE A 58 -6.55 -3.40 -4.03
N ALA A 59 -7.43 -2.52 -3.57
CA ALA A 59 -8.86 -2.59 -3.88
C ALA A 59 -9.19 -2.32 -5.37
N GLU A 60 -8.32 -1.60 -6.07
CA GLU A 60 -8.45 -1.31 -7.52
C GLU A 60 -8.22 -2.55 -8.40
N GLU A 61 -7.64 -3.64 -7.87
CA GLU A 61 -7.42 -4.88 -8.62
C GLU A 61 -8.71 -5.67 -8.84
N GLU A 62 -8.91 -6.15 -10.07
CA GLU A 62 -10.17 -6.76 -10.52
C GLU A 62 -10.41 -8.18 -9.98
N THR A 63 -9.34 -8.92 -9.67
CA THR A 63 -9.42 -10.34 -9.27
C THR A 63 -8.77 -10.57 -7.92
N ASP A 64 -9.21 -11.59 -7.19
CA ASP A 64 -8.61 -11.96 -5.90
C ASP A 64 -7.13 -12.30 -6.04
N SER A 65 -6.75 -13.01 -7.12
CA SER A 65 -5.33 -13.31 -7.38
C SER A 65 -4.50 -12.05 -7.62
N ALA A 66 -5.04 -11.05 -8.32
CA ALA A 66 -4.35 -9.79 -8.55
C ALA A 66 -4.27 -8.96 -7.25
N ARG A 67 -5.34 -8.94 -6.44
CA ARG A 67 -5.35 -8.35 -5.10
C ARG A 67 -4.29 -8.97 -4.19
N ASP A 68 -4.21 -10.29 -4.15
CA ASP A 68 -3.21 -11.04 -3.37
C ASP A 68 -1.79 -10.72 -3.84
N SER A 69 -1.55 -10.71 -5.16
CA SER A 69 -0.26 -10.30 -5.73
C SER A 69 0.11 -8.88 -5.34
N MET A 70 -0.78 -7.92 -5.56
CA MET A 70 -0.56 -6.51 -5.25
C MET A 70 -0.29 -6.31 -3.76
N ALA A 71 -1.09 -6.94 -2.88
CA ALA A 71 -0.93 -6.82 -1.45
C ALA A 71 0.42 -7.39 -0.97
N GLN A 72 0.81 -8.58 -1.43
CA GLN A 72 2.13 -9.16 -1.10
C GLN A 72 3.26 -8.26 -1.62
N GLY A 73 3.13 -7.78 -2.86
CA GLY A 73 4.09 -6.89 -3.50
C GLY A 73 4.29 -5.59 -2.72
N ILE A 74 3.21 -4.95 -2.27
CA ILE A 74 3.28 -3.71 -1.49
C ILE A 74 3.99 -3.95 -0.15
N VAL A 75 3.70 -5.04 0.56
CA VAL A 75 4.41 -5.37 1.82
C VAL A 75 5.91 -5.51 1.59
N ILE A 76 6.30 -6.23 0.53
CA ILE A 76 7.71 -6.38 0.17
C ILE A 76 8.34 -5.02 -0.21
N ASN A 77 7.58 -4.15 -0.89
CA ASN A 77 8.04 -2.82 -1.29
C ASN A 77 8.25 -1.90 -0.07
N PHE A 78 7.37 -1.96 0.94
CA PHE A 78 7.54 -1.23 2.21
C PHE A 78 8.85 -1.58 2.90
N VAL A 79 9.14 -2.88 3.03
CA VAL A 79 10.39 -3.36 3.63
C VAL A 79 11.59 -2.89 2.81
N THR A 80 11.57 -3.17 1.51
CA THR A 80 12.69 -2.89 0.60
C THR A 80 13.03 -1.41 0.57
N CYS A 81 12.04 -0.54 0.50
CA CYS A 81 12.30 0.89 0.32
C CYS A 81 12.78 1.59 1.58
N ARG A 82 12.30 1.17 2.75
CA ARG A 82 12.85 1.64 4.02
C ARG A 82 14.29 1.19 4.20
N GLU A 83 14.60 -0.04 3.81
CA GLU A 83 15.96 -0.56 3.82
C GLU A 83 16.88 0.23 2.88
N VAL A 84 16.47 0.47 1.63
CA VAL A 84 17.25 1.27 0.67
C VAL A 84 17.45 2.70 1.17
N ALA A 85 16.43 3.31 1.79
CA ALA A 85 16.57 4.64 2.38
C ALA A 85 17.56 4.66 3.55
N ALA A 86 17.52 3.65 4.43
CA ALA A 86 18.49 3.50 5.51
C ALA A 86 19.91 3.25 4.99
N ALA A 87 20.06 2.37 3.99
CA ALA A 87 21.32 2.08 3.30
C ALA A 87 21.91 3.33 2.65
N TYR A 88 21.08 4.12 1.95
CA TYR A 88 21.49 5.38 1.34
C TYR A 88 22.01 6.37 2.39
N ARG A 89 21.26 6.62 3.48
CA ARG A 89 21.70 7.51 4.56
C ARG A 89 23.00 7.05 5.22
N SER A 90 23.12 5.74 5.47
CA SER A 90 24.35 5.15 6.01
C SER A 90 25.53 5.34 5.05
N TRP A 91 25.31 5.16 3.75
CA TRP A 91 26.35 5.34 2.74
C TRP A 91 26.85 6.79 2.71
N LEU A 92 25.93 7.78 2.73
CA LEU A 92 26.32 9.19 2.80
C LEU A 92 27.15 9.52 4.05
N THR A 93 26.77 8.94 5.19
CA THR A 93 27.42 9.22 6.48
C THR A 93 28.80 8.57 6.59
N THR A 94 28.93 7.33 6.11
CA THR A 94 30.13 6.51 6.34
C THR A 94 31.08 6.47 5.14
N GLY A 95 30.60 6.81 3.94
CA GLY A 95 31.32 6.57 2.68
C GLY A 95 31.42 5.09 2.30
N VAL A 96 30.91 4.17 3.13
CA VAL A 96 30.97 2.73 2.89
C VAL A 96 29.77 2.30 2.05
N ARG A 97 30.06 1.61 0.94
CA ARG A 97 29.03 1.05 0.07
C ARG A 97 28.19 0.02 0.85
N PRO A 98 26.85 0.16 0.88
CA PRO A 98 25.99 -0.74 1.63
C PRO A 98 25.81 -2.08 0.92
N GLU A 99 25.33 -3.06 1.65
CA GLU A 99 24.76 -4.30 1.11
C GLU A 99 23.27 -4.31 1.41
N LEU A 100 22.47 -4.80 0.46
CA LEU A 100 21.03 -4.99 0.66
C LEU A 100 20.75 -6.43 1.05
N ALA A 101 19.91 -6.61 2.06
CA ALA A 101 19.30 -7.88 2.42
C ALA A 101 18.56 -8.50 1.23
N PRO A 102 18.40 -9.82 1.18
CA PRO A 102 17.56 -10.48 0.19
C PRO A 102 16.11 -10.00 0.28
N VAL A 103 15.34 -10.15 -0.81
CA VAL A 103 13.88 -9.97 -0.78
C VAL A 103 13.30 -10.86 0.34
N PRO A 104 12.37 -10.35 1.17
CA PRO A 104 11.74 -11.15 2.21
C PRO A 104 11.22 -12.49 1.68
N ALA A 105 11.57 -13.57 2.38
CA ALA A 105 11.15 -14.90 2.00
C ALA A 105 9.65 -15.08 2.29
N VAL A 106 8.88 -15.43 1.27
CA VAL A 106 7.45 -15.77 1.37
C VAL A 106 7.26 -17.27 1.17
N ARG A 107 6.29 -17.87 1.88
CA ARG A 107 5.97 -19.30 1.71
C ARG A 107 5.16 -19.58 0.45
N SER A 108 4.34 -18.62 0.05
CA SER A 108 3.47 -18.71 -1.13
C SER A 108 3.61 -17.44 -1.96
N PRO A 109 4.62 -17.38 -2.85
CA PRO A 109 4.81 -16.25 -3.77
C PRO A 109 3.54 -15.96 -4.56
N GLN A 110 3.16 -14.69 -4.61
CA GLN A 110 2.09 -14.22 -5.47
C GLN A 110 2.69 -13.46 -6.65
N GLU A 111 2.37 -13.94 -7.85
CA GLU A 111 2.90 -13.40 -9.10
C GLU A 111 1.89 -12.45 -9.76
N PRO A 112 2.38 -11.41 -10.47
CA PRO A 112 3.78 -11.15 -10.84
C PRO A 112 4.61 -10.39 -9.79
N SER A 113 3.98 -9.88 -8.73
CA SER A 113 4.62 -8.89 -7.86
C SER A 113 5.84 -9.44 -7.09
N TYR A 114 5.86 -10.73 -6.76
CA TYR A 114 7.03 -11.35 -6.15
C TYR A 114 8.23 -11.41 -7.10
N THR A 115 8.02 -11.80 -8.36
CA THR A 115 9.07 -11.76 -9.39
C THR A 115 9.55 -10.33 -9.63
N ASP A 116 8.64 -9.37 -9.72
CA ASP A 116 8.99 -7.96 -9.90
C ASP A 116 9.84 -7.44 -8.74
N ALA A 117 9.51 -7.79 -7.49
CA ALA A 117 10.30 -7.40 -6.32
C ALA A 117 11.74 -7.94 -6.39
N ARG A 118 11.93 -9.17 -6.89
CA ARG A 118 13.26 -9.73 -7.12
C ARG A 118 14.03 -8.95 -8.19
N GLY A 119 13.38 -8.64 -9.31
CA GLY A 119 13.98 -7.82 -10.38
C GLY A 119 14.36 -6.43 -9.89
N ILE A 120 13.49 -5.75 -9.14
CA ILE A 120 13.75 -4.46 -8.50
C ILE A 120 14.99 -4.54 -7.61
N ARG A 121 15.10 -5.59 -6.79
CA ARG A 121 16.29 -5.78 -5.94
C ARG A 121 17.57 -5.92 -6.75
N GLU A 122 17.56 -6.71 -7.81
CA GLU A 122 18.73 -6.86 -8.69
C GLU A 122 19.17 -5.52 -9.30
N HIS A 123 18.20 -4.71 -9.75
CA HIS A 123 18.47 -3.36 -10.22
C HIS A 123 19.06 -2.45 -9.13
N LEU A 124 18.57 -2.53 -7.89
CA LEU A 124 19.09 -1.76 -6.76
C LEU A 124 20.52 -2.17 -6.40
N VAL A 125 20.83 -3.47 -6.41
CA VAL A 125 22.19 -3.97 -6.21
C VAL A 125 23.12 -3.46 -7.31
N ALA A 126 22.69 -3.45 -8.57
CA ALA A 126 23.49 -2.89 -9.66
C ALA A 126 23.79 -1.38 -9.46
N ARG A 127 22.81 -0.60 -8.99
CA ARG A 127 22.99 0.82 -8.64
C ARG A 127 24.01 1.00 -7.52
N ILE A 128 23.95 0.18 -6.48
CA ILE A 128 24.93 0.18 -5.38
C ILE A 128 26.34 -0.14 -5.91
N LEU A 129 26.45 -1.16 -6.76
CA LEU A 129 27.73 -1.59 -7.33
C LEU A 129 28.36 -0.55 -8.26
N SER A 130 27.57 0.38 -8.82
CA SER A 130 28.09 1.51 -9.61
C SER A 130 28.99 2.45 -8.81
N GLY A 131 28.87 2.46 -7.48
CA GLY A 131 29.63 3.35 -6.60
C GLY A 131 29.09 4.77 -6.51
N ASP A 132 27.93 5.06 -7.10
CA ASP A 132 27.29 6.38 -7.09
C ASP A 132 26.01 6.39 -6.23
N PRO A 133 26.05 6.97 -5.01
CA PRO A 133 24.87 7.09 -4.14
C PRO A 133 23.71 7.87 -4.75
N SER A 134 23.97 8.76 -5.72
CA SER A 134 22.92 9.56 -6.37
C SER A 134 21.93 8.68 -7.15
N GLN A 135 22.35 7.49 -7.58
CA GLN A 135 21.46 6.54 -8.25
C GLN A 135 20.42 5.93 -7.33
N LEU A 136 20.75 5.74 -6.03
CA LEU A 136 19.77 5.33 -5.04
C LEU A 136 18.84 6.48 -4.68
N ARG A 137 19.38 7.70 -4.56
CA ARG A 137 18.56 8.89 -4.35
C ARG A 137 17.53 9.08 -5.46
N ALA A 138 17.95 9.01 -6.73
CA ALA A 138 17.05 9.12 -7.87
C ALA A 138 15.99 8.01 -7.90
N TYR A 139 16.33 6.80 -7.42
CA TYR A 139 15.33 5.75 -7.23
C TYR A 139 14.36 6.12 -6.12
N LEU A 140 14.79 6.68 -4.99
CA LEU A 140 13.92 7.01 -3.85
C LEU A 140 13.06 8.27 -4.06
N GLU A 141 13.51 9.23 -4.88
CA GLU A 141 12.80 10.49 -5.15
C GLU A 141 11.98 10.46 -6.46
N GLY A 142 12.00 9.35 -7.19
CA GLY A 142 11.31 9.25 -8.49
C GLY A 142 9.77 9.31 -8.35
N PRO A 143 9.04 9.91 -9.31
CA PRO A 143 7.57 10.01 -9.26
C PRO A 143 6.83 8.65 -9.18
N SER A 144 7.41 7.62 -9.80
CA SER A 144 6.90 6.24 -9.75
C SER A 144 7.65 5.37 -8.74
N SER A 145 8.48 5.99 -7.90
CA SER A 145 9.23 5.26 -6.89
C SER A 145 8.38 4.92 -5.69
N CYS A 146 8.91 4.00 -4.89
CA CYS A 146 8.34 3.69 -3.60
C CYS A 146 8.53 4.82 -2.58
N GLY A 147 9.49 5.74 -2.75
CA GLY A 147 9.75 6.75 -1.73
C GLY A 147 8.66 7.81 -1.62
N HIS A 148 7.91 8.02 -2.70
CA HIS A 148 6.89 9.07 -2.81
C HIS A 148 5.65 8.88 -1.92
N TRP A 149 5.35 7.64 -1.51
CA TRP A 149 4.08 7.33 -0.83
C TRP A 149 4.23 6.35 0.33
N ILE A 150 5.40 5.74 0.50
CA ILE A 150 5.67 4.85 1.62
C ILE A 150 6.12 5.71 2.82
N PRO A 151 5.49 5.58 4.00
CA PRO A 151 5.90 6.30 5.19
C PRO A 151 7.33 5.94 5.60
N ALA A 152 8.12 6.94 5.99
CA ALA A 152 9.51 6.75 6.40
C ALA A 152 9.64 5.95 7.70
N VAL A 153 8.69 6.13 8.62
CA VAL A 153 8.71 5.53 9.96
C VAL A 153 7.68 4.37 10.01
N PRO A 154 8.11 3.15 10.38
CA PRO A 154 7.19 2.04 10.58
C PRO A 154 6.10 2.35 11.61
N GLY A 155 4.85 2.11 11.22
CA GLY A 155 3.66 2.29 12.07
C GLY A 155 3.09 3.71 12.06
N ASP A 156 3.76 4.67 11.42
CA ASP A 156 3.26 6.04 11.26
C ASP A 156 2.73 6.25 9.82
N VAL A 157 1.58 5.65 9.52
CA VAL A 157 1.00 5.67 8.16
C VAL A 157 0.58 7.06 7.66
N SER A 158 0.55 8.06 8.54
CA SER A 158 0.23 9.45 8.23
C SER A 158 1.44 10.38 8.35
N GLY A 159 2.62 9.84 8.66
CA GLY A 159 3.85 10.58 8.79
C GLY A 159 4.49 10.95 7.45
N PRO A 160 5.67 11.58 7.49
CA PRO A 160 6.43 11.91 6.29
C PRO A 160 6.74 10.67 5.46
N THR A 161 6.72 10.83 4.15
CA THR A 161 7.13 9.77 3.23
C THR A 161 8.65 9.60 3.28
N ILE A 162 9.15 8.50 2.74
CA ILE A 162 10.60 8.29 2.58
C ILE A 162 11.21 9.47 1.80
N GLU A 163 10.59 9.90 0.71
CA GLU A 163 11.04 11.04 -0.08
C GLU A 163 11.17 12.31 0.78
N ASP A 164 10.15 12.62 1.60
CA ASP A 164 10.19 13.79 2.49
C ASP A 164 11.36 13.71 3.47
N SER A 165 11.61 12.53 4.03
CA SER A 165 12.72 12.30 4.98
C SER A 165 14.12 12.44 4.36
N LEU A 166 14.25 12.38 3.03
CA LEU A 166 15.53 12.54 2.34
C LEU A 166 15.88 14.02 2.11
N LYS A 167 14.86 14.89 2.01
CA LYS A 167 15.06 16.33 1.80
C LYS A 167 15.73 17.00 2.99
N GLU A 168 15.61 16.42 4.18
CA GLU A 168 16.20 16.92 5.43
C GLU A 168 17.70 16.59 5.60
N VAL A 169 18.26 15.70 4.76
CA VAL A 169 19.66 15.23 4.86
C VAL A 169 20.59 16.04 3.94
N GLN A 170 20.16 17.23 3.51
CA GLN A 170 20.93 18.18 2.67
C GLN A 170 21.60 19.25 3.54
#